data_AF-A0A0L8AQ86-F1
#
_entry.id   AF-A0A0L8AQ86-F1
#
_cell.length_a   1.000
_cell.length_b   1.000
_cell.length_c   1.000
_cell.angle_alpha   90.00
_cell.angle_beta   90.00
_cell.angle_gamma   90.00
#
_symmetry.space_group_name_H-M   'P 1'
#
loop_
_entity.id
_entity.type
_entity.pdbx_description
1 polymer ?
#
loop_
_entity_poly.entity_id
_entity_poly.type
_entity_poly.pdbx_seq_one_letter_code
_entity_poly.pdbx_strand_id
1 'polypeptide(L)'
;MFEAKVKGKSDQELEEIVNHPKDYQPEFLSAAIEEIKSRGVKIDTSKTEFVIAEEQQAKVDSAQRWKTPENLHPKIRLASNLIFASLILGIIRVFFAQSSVNINGLSDDGLFSGLVVIALAYAIRLGISWIRVVLLVFMIFGLLLEVFFLPFYIDHAPIAGVLELLQTLVQVYALVLLFQKPARQWYKENQGSFSS
;
A
#
# COMPACT_ATOMS: atom_id res chain seq x y z
N MET A 1 0.15 -7.24 -34.43
CA MET A 1 1.18 -8.30 -34.60
C MET A 1 0.61 -9.70 -34.36
N PHE A 2 -0.22 -9.89 -33.33
CA PHE A 2 -0.84 -11.18 -33.01
C PHE A 2 -1.88 -11.65 -34.03
N GLU A 3 -2.74 -10.75 -34.54
CA GLU A 3 -3.73 -11.09 -35.58
C GLU A 3 -3.13 -11.75 -36.83
N ALA A 4 -2.01 -11.25 -37.33
CA ALA A 4 -1.33 -11.83 -38.49
C ALA A 4 -0.78 -13.23 -38.21
N LYS A 5 -0.34 -13.50 -36.97
CA LYS A 5 0.13 -14.82 -36.54
C LYS A 5 -1.02 -15.81 -36.35
N VAL A 6 -2.16 -15.34 -35.87
CA VAL A 6 -3.36 -16.16 -35.66
C VAL A 6 -4.02 -16.54 -36.99
N LYS A 7 -4.11 -15.61 -37.95
CA LYS A 7 -4.66 -15.89 -39.30
C LYS A 7 -3.93 -17.01 -40.04
N GLY A 8 -2.64 -17.19 -39.78
CA GLY A 8 -1.83 -18.26 -40.38
C GLY A 8 -2.05 -19.66 -39.76
N LYS A 9 -2.85 -19.77 -38.69
CA LYS A 9 -3.09 -21.04 -37.98
C LYS A 9 -4.28 -21.80 -38.51
N SER A 10 -4.19 -23.11 -38.48
CA SER A 10 -5.28 -24.04 -38.75
C SER A 10 -6.31 -24.05 -37.62
N ASP A 11 -7.52 -24.54 -37.89
CA ASP A 11 -8.59 -24.60 -36.89
C ASP A 11 -8.23 -25.52 -35.70
N GLN A 12 -7.48 -26.60 -35.95
CA GLN A 12 -6.96 -27.49 -34.90
C GLN A 12 -5.96 -26.79 -33.99
N GLU A 13 -5.05 -25.99 -34.56
CA GLU A 13 -4.10 -25.20 -33.76
C GLU A 13 -4.82 -24.13 -32.94
N LEU A 14 -5.87 -23.50 -33.50
CA LEU A 14 -6.66 -22.51 -32.78
C LEU A 14 -7.44 -23.14 -31.61
N GLU A 15 -7.98 -24.34 -31.80
CA GLU A 15 -8.61 -25.12 -30.74
C GLU A 15 -7.62 -25.49 -29.63
N GLU A 16 -6.41 -25.93 -29.99
CA GLU A 16 -5.36 -26.25 -29.02
C GLU A 16 -4.95 -25.03 -28.18
N ILE A 17 -4.81 -23.87 -28.83
CA ILE A 17 -4.49 -22.58 -28.18
C ILE A 17 -5.57 -22.18 -27.19
N VAL A 18 -6.83 -22.23 -27.61
CA VAL A 18 -7.98 -21.84 -26.76
C VAL A 18 -8.12 -22.80 -25.57
N ASN A 19 -7.86 -24.10 -25.76
CA ASN A 19 -7.95 -25.09 -24.69
C ASN A 19 -6.86 -24.97 -23.62
N HIS A 20 -5.74 -24.32 -23.94
CA HIS A 20 -4.59 -24.07 -23.05
C HIS A 20 -4.38 -22.56 -22.79
N PRO A 21 -5.35 -21.86 -22.18
CA PRO A 21 -5.30 -20.40 -22.01
C PRO A 21 -4.14 -19.92 -21.12
N LYS A 22 -3.49 -20.79 -20.35
CA LYS A 22 -2.38 -20.41 -19.46
C LYS A 22 -1.04 -20.30 -20.19
N ASP A 23 -0.92 -20.85 -21.39
CA ASP A 23 0.33 -20.92 -22.13
C ASP A 23 0.55 -19.70 -23.04
N TYR A 24 -0.47 -18.84 -23.15
CA TYR A 24 -0.50 -17.73 -24.09
C TYR A 24 -0.91 -16.41 -23.42
N GLN A 25 -0.46 -15.30 -24.00
CA GLN A 25 -0.85 -13.97 -23.54
C GLN A 25 -2.35 -13.71 -23.83
N PRO A 26 -3.07 -12.99 -22.95
CA PRO A 26 -4.49 -12.71 -23.14
C PRO A 26 -4.80 -11.96 -24.44
N GLU A 27 -3.88 -11.11 -24.91
CA GLU A 27 -4.00 -10.39 -26.19
C GLU A 27 -3.87 -11.31 -27.41
N PHE A 28 -3.13 -12.44 -27.28
CA PHE A 28 -3.05 -13.46 -28.31
C PHE A 28 -4.28 -14.37 -28.31
N LEU A 29 -4.77 -14.73 -27.12
CA LEU A 29 -6.00 -15.52 -26.95
C LEU A 29 -7.23 -14.76 -27.45
N SER A 30 -7.34 -13.46 -27.20
CA SER A 30 -8.42 -12.63 -27.73
C SER A 30 -8.43 -12.62 -29.26
N ALA A 31 -7.25 -12.51 -29.89
CA ALA A 31 -7.13 -12.58 -31.35
C ALA A 31 -7.48 -13.98 -31.89
N ALA A 32 -7.11 -15.06 -31.18
CA ALA A 32 -7.48 -16.43 -31.54
C ALA A 32 -9.00 -16.66 -31.47
N ILE A 33 -9.66 -16.17 -30.43
CA ILE A 33 -11.12 -16.24 -30.28
C ILE A 33 -11.82 -15.44 -31.38
N GLU A 34 -11.34 -14.24 -31.71
CA GLU A 34 -11.90 -13.42 -32.78
C GLU A 34 -11.80 -14.11 -34.15
N GLU A 35 -10.67 -14.76 -34.44
CA GLU A 35 -10.47 -15.53 -35.67
C GLU A 35 -11.36 -16.80 -35.73
N ILE A 36 -11.51 -17.53 -34.62
CA ILE A 36 -12.44 -18.67 -34.56
C ILE A 36 -13.87 -18.22 -34.86
N LYS A 37 -14.29 -17.08 -34.28
CA LYS A 37 -15.60 -16.47 -34.52
C LYS A 37 -15.76 -16.01 -35.97
N SER A 38 -14.72 -15.42 -36.57
CA SER A 38 -14.74 -14.96 -37.97
C SER A 38 -14.88 -16.11 -38.97
N ARG A 39 -14.30 -17.28 -38.64
CA ARG A 39 -14.38 -18.51 -39.44
C ARG A 39 -15.69 -19.29 -39.24
N GLY A 40 -16.51 -18.92 -38.25
CA GLY A 40 -17.76 -19.62 -37.95
C GLY A 40 -17.58 -21.02 -37.36
N VAL A 41 -16.39 -21.33 -36.80
CA VAL A 41 -16.08 -22.63 -36.22
C VAL A 41 -16.70 -22.71 -34.81
N LYS A 42 -17.38 -23.81 -34.50
CA LYS A 42 -18.00 -24.04 -33.18
C LYS A 42 -16.98 -24.66 -32.22
N ILE A 43 -16.09 -23.84 -31.67
CA ILE A 43 -15.17 -24.21 -30.58
C ILE A 43 -15.69 -23.56 -29.29
N ASP A 44 -15.63 -24.28 -28.17
CA ASP A 44 -15.95 -23.72 -26.86
C ASP A 44 -14.84 -22.80 -26.39
N THR A 45 -15.10 -21.49 -26.40
CA THR A 45 -14.16 -20.45 -25.96
C THR A 45 -14.44 -19.98 -24.53
N SER A 46 -15.47 -20.51 -23.87
CA SER A 46 -15.99 -19.99 -22.60
C SER A 46 -14.93 -19.98 -21.48
N LYS A 47 -14.12 -21.05 -21.42
CA LYS A 47 -13.02 -21.18 -20.44
C LYS A 47 -11.93 -20.12 -20.67
N THR A 48 -11.57 -19.87 -21.91
CA THR A 48 -10.52 -18.93 -22.31
C THR A 48 -11.00 -17.49 -22.11
N GLU A 49 -12.23 -17.20 -22.48
CA GLU A 49 -12.89 -15.92 -22.22
C GLU A 49 -12.94 -15.61 -20.72
N PHE A 50 -13.23 -16.61 -19.89
CA PHE A 50 -13.18 -16.48 -18.43
C PHE A 50 -11.76 -16.14 -17.92
N VAL A 51 -10.72 -16.86 -18.39
CA VAL A 51 -9.34 -16.60 -17.97
C VAL A 51 -8.86 -15.21 -18.41
N ILE A 52 -9.18 -14.79 -19.64
CA ILE A 52 -8.85 -13.44 -20.13
C ILE A 52 -9.55 -12.38 -19.26
N ALA A 53 -10.83 -12.57 -18.96
CA ALA A 53 -11.60 -11.65 -18.13
C ALA A 53 -11.04 -11.57 -16.71
N GLU A 54 -10.66 -12.71 -16.12
CA GLU A 54 -10.02 -12.78 -14.79
C GLU A 54 -8.68 -12.03 -14.77
N GLU A 55 -7.79 -12.27 -15.75
CA GLU A 55 -6.50 -11.57 -15.82
C GLU A 55 -6.65 -10.07 -16.08
N GLN A 56 -7.61 -9.66 -16.92
CA GLN A 56 -7.89 -8.25 -17.17
C GLN A 56 -8.45 -7.57 -15.92
N GLN A 57 -9.36 -8.23 -15.21
CA GLN A 57 -9.89 -7.73 -13.94
C GLN A 57 -8.77 -7.61 -12.90
N ALA A 58 -7.87 -8.60 -12.79
CA ALA A 58 -6.71 -8.53 -11.91
C ALA A 58 -5.75 -7.37 -12.25
N LYS A 59 -5.55 -7.06 -13.54
CA LYS A 59 -4.78 -5.88 -13.99
C LYS A 59 -5.48 -4.57 -13.59
N VAL A 60 -6.80 -4.48 -13.71
CA VAL A 60 -7.58 -3.31 -13.29
C VAL A 60 -7.53 -3.12 -11.78
N ASP A 61 -7.77 -4.19 -11.02
CA ASP A 61 -7.77 -4.20 -9.56
C ASP A 61 -6.39 -3.81 -9.01
N SER A 62 -5.31 -4.37 -9.58
CA SER A 62 -3.94 -4.01 -9.18
C SER A 62 -3.58 -2.56 -9.52
N ALA A 63 -4.06 -2.01 -10.63
CA ALA A 63 -3.88 -0.60 -10.97
C ALA A 63 -4.68 0.35 -10.06
N GLN A 64 -5.85 -0.09 -9.58
CA GLN A 64 -6.66 0.68 -8.62
C GLN A 64 -6.15 0.57 -7.17
N ARG A 65 -5.50 -0.55 -6.80
CA ARG A 65 -4.98 -0.82 -5.45
C ARG A 65 -4.04 0.25 -4.91
N TRP A 66 -3.24 0.87 -5.77
CA TRP A 66 -2.25 1.90 -5.38
C TRP A 66 -2.79 3.33 -5.47
N LYS A 67 -4.10 3.50 -5.68
CA LYS A 67 -4.75 4.81 -5.67
C LYS A 67 -5.42 5.07 -4.32
N THR A 68 -5.36 6.33 -3.87
CA THR A 68 -6.10 6.74 -2.68
C THR A 68 -7.60 6.61 -2.94
N PRO A 69 -8.37 5.88 -2.10
CA PRO A 69 -9.81 5.76 -2.26
C PRO A 69 -10.48 7.14 -2.19
N GLU A 70 -11.36 7.43 -3.15
CA GLU A 70 -12.08 8.72 -3.19
C GLU A 70 -12.99 8.89 -1.96
N ASN A 71 -13.63 7.79 -1.54
CA ASN A 71 -14.49 7.69 -0.37
C ASN A 71 -13.74 7.46 0.95
N LEU A 72 -12.42 7.72 1.01
CA LEU A 72 -11.63 7.51 2.23
C LEU A 72 -12.17 8.33 3.40
N HIS A 73 -12.50 7.65 4.50
CA HIS A 73 -13.09 8.30 5.68
C HIS A 73 -12.17 9.41 6.23
N PRO A 74 -12.70 10.62 6.57
CA PRO A 74 -11.89 11.76 7.00
C PRO A 74 -10.94 11.47 8.17
N LYS A 75 -11.35 10.64 9.13
CA LYS A 75 -10.50 10.21 10.26
C LYS A 75 -9.26 9.42 9.83
N ILE A 76 -9.35 8.61 8.78
CA ILE A 76 -8.22 7.84 8.25
C ILE A 76 -7.24 8.80 7.55
N ARG A 77 -7.78 9.73 6.75
CA ARG A 77 -6.98 10.79 6.12
C ARG A 77 -6.27 11.66 7.16
N LEU A 78 -7.00 12.06 8.21
CA LEU A 78 -6.45 12.84 9.32
C LEU A 78 -5.34 12.07 10.03
N ALA A 79 -5.53 10.78 10.31
CA ALA A 79 -4.49 9.95 10.92
C ALA A 79 -3.22 9.89 10.06
N SER A 80 -3.34 9.66 8.75
CA SER A 80 -2.20 9.71 7.82
C SER A 80 -1.47 11.06 7.87
N ASN A 81 -2.21 12.17 7.85
CA ASN A 81 -1.63 13.50 7.96
C ASN A 81 -0.92 13.73 9.29
N LEU A 82 -1.45 13.21 10.40
CA LEU A 82 -0.79 13.29 11.71
C LEU A 82 0.50 12.47 11.75
N ILE A 83 0.56 11.31 11.11
CA ILE A 83 1.82 10.56 10.99
C ILE A 83 2.84 11.36 10.16
N PHE A 84 2.43 11.98 9.05
CA PHE A 84 3.32 12.89 8.30
C PHE A 84 3.77 14.10 9.14
N ALA A 85 2.87 14.69 9.92
CA ALA A 85 3.22 15.78 10.83
C ALA A 85 4.22 15.33 11.90
N SER A 86 4.09 14.10 12.41
CA SER A 86 5.04 13.53 13.37
C SER A 86 6.44 13.34 12.78
N LEU A 87 6.55 13.02 11.48
CA LEU A 87 7.84 12.96 10.78
C LEU A 87 8.51 14.34 10.75
N ILE A 88 7.75 15.39 10.46
CA ILE A 88 8.25 16.77 10.45
C ILE A 88 8.74 17.15 11.86
N LEU A 89 7.98 16.81 12.90
CA LEU A 89 8.41 17.01 14.29
C LEU A 89 9.71 16.28 14.61
N GLY A 90 9.88 15.05 14.13
CA GLY A 90 11.11 14.28 14.31
C GLY A 90 12.33 14.89 13.64
N ILE A 91 12.17 15.45 12.44
CA ILE A 91 13.24 16.20 11.75
C ILE A 91 13.62 17.45 12.54
N ILE A 92 12.63 18.21 13.02
CA ILE A 92 12.86 19.40 13.86
C ILE A 92 13.57 18.99 15.16
N ARG A 93 13.15 17.89 15.80
CA ARG A 93 13.79 17.35 17.00
C ARG A 93 15.27 17.06 16.78
N VAL A 94 15.63 16.35 15.71
CA VAL A 94 17.04 16.06 15.36
C VAL A 94 17.84 17.35 15.21
N PHE A 95 17.26 18.37 14.58
CA PHE A 95 17.91 19.68 14.41
C PHE A 95 18.22 20.39 15.74
N PHE A 96 17.35 20.28 16.76
CA PHE A 96 17.62 20.82 18.09
C PHE A 96 18.56 19.93 18.91
N ALA A 97 18.47 18.62 18.73
CA ALA A 97 19.27 17.65 19.46
C ALA A 97 20.75 17.74 19.06
N GLN A 98 21.08 17.91 17.78
CA GLN A 98 22.47 18.15 17.30
C GLN A 98 23.11 19.42 17.88
N SER A 99 22.31 20.43 18.24
CA SER A 99 22.81 21.68 18.82
C SER A 99 23.08 21.55 20.32
N SER A 100 22.48 20.56 20.98
CA SER A 100 22.50 20.41 22.45
C SER A 100 23.39 19.25 22.89
N VAL A 101 23.44 18.20 22.08
CA VAL A 101 24.25 16.99 22.29
C VAL A 101 25.03 16.81 20.99
N ASN A 102 26.34 16.52 21.04
CA ASN A 102 27.18 16.28 19.85
C ASN A 102 26.81 14.96 19.13
N ILE A 103 25.55 14.80 18.75
CA ILE A 103 25.05 13.74 17.90
C ILE A 103 25.23 14.16 16.44
N ASN A 104 25.82 13.25 15.66
CA ASN A 104 26.12 13.47 14.25
C ASN A 104 24.82 13.51 13.42
N GLY A 105 24.22 14.69 13.25
CA GLY A 105 23.18 14.99 12.25
C GLY A 105 22.10 13.91 12.00
N LEU A 106 21.62 13.82 10.76
CA LEU A 106 20.79 12.71 10.30
C LEU A 106 21.69 11.51 10.01
N SER A 107 21.68 10.51 10.89
CA SER A 107 22.34 9.22 10.63
C SER A 107 21.60 8.41 9.56
N ASP A 108 22.27 7.42 8.98
CA ASP A 108 21.66 6.48 8.02
C ASP A 108 20.42 5.79 8.62
N ASP A 109 20.46 5.47 9.93
CA ASP A 109 19.32 4.92 10.68
C ASP A 109 18.13 5.92 10.75
N GLY A 110 18.44 7.20 10.91
CA GLY A 110 17.45 8.29 10.89
C GLY A 110 16.76 8.43 9.53
N LEU A 111 17.52 8.29 8.44
CA LEU A 111 16.98 8.31 7.08
C LEU A 111 16.10 7.08 6.81
N PHE A 112 16.57 5.90 7.19
CA PHE A 112 15.81 4.65 7.03
C PHE A 112 14.50 4.69 7.82
N SER A 113 14.55 5.06 9.10
CA SER A 113 13.34 5.19 9.92
C SER A 113 12.36 6.24 9.36
N GLY A 114 12.86 7.36 8.85
CA GLY A 114 12.03 8.36 8.18
C GLY A 114 11.30 7.81 6.95
N LEU A 115 12.00 7.04 6.09
CA LEU A 115 11.39 6.38 4.94
C LEU A 115 10.31 5.36 5.35
N VAL A 116 10.55 4.60 6.41
CA VAL A 116 9.56 3.67 6.96
C VAL A 116 8.32 4.42 7.42
N VAL A 117 8.45 5.54 8.12
CA VAL A 117 7.32 6.38 8.55
C VAL A 117 6.55 6.94 7.35
N ILE A 118 7.23 7.41 6.31
CA ILE A 118 6.60 7.87 5.05
C ILE A 118 5.78 6.74 4.42
N ALA A 119 6.38 5.54 4.31
CA ALA A 119 5.72 4.37 3.73
C ALA A 119 4.46 4.00 4.52
N LEU A 120 4.53 4.01 5.86
CA LEU A 120 3.38 3.73 6.72
C LEU A 120 2.29 4.81 6.58
N ALA A 121 2.66 6.09 6.60
CA ALA A 121 1.71 7.19 6.43
C ALA A 121 0.98 7.12 5.08
N TYR A 122 1.71 6.79 4.02
CA TYR A 122 1.15 6.58 2.69
C TYR A 122 0.24 5.35 2.63
N ALA A 123 0.64 4.23 3.23
CA ALA A 123 -0.16 3.01 3.28
C ALA A 123 -1.48 3.20 4.05
N ILE A 124 -1.49 4.03 5.11
CA ILE A 124 -2.75 4.47 5.76
C ILE A 124 -3.64 5.22 4.78
N ARG A 125 -3.05 6.11 3.96
CA ARG A 125 -3.78 6.92 2.98
C ARG A 125 -4.37 6.10 1.85
N LEU A 126 -3.75 4.97 1.52
CA LEU A 126 -4.30 3.96 0.62
C LEU A 126 -5.45 3.15 1.25
N GLY A 127 -5.75 3.31 2.54
CA GLY A 127 -6.82 2.55 3.20
C GLY A 127 -6.44 1.11 3.53
N ILE A 128 -5.14 0.80 3.61
CA ILE A 128 -4.67 -0.54 3.90
C ILE A 128 -4.93 -0.89 5.38
N SER A 129 -5.82 -1.86 5.62
CA SER A 129 -6.39 -2.09 6.95
C SER A 129 -5.42 -2.68 7.99
N TRP A 130 -4.44 -3.50 7.55
CA TRP A 130 -3.46 -4.16 8.43
C TRP A 130 -2.38 -3.21 8.97
N ILE A 131 -2.15 -2.07 8.31
CA ILE A 131 -1.17 -1.06 8.72
C ILE A 131 -1.45 -0.50 10.11
N ARG A 132 -2.72 -0.49 10.53
CA ARG A 132 -3.10 -0.07 11.89
C ARG A 132 -2.48 -0.95 12.97
N VAL A 133 -2.36 -2.25 12.69
CA VAL A 133 -1.74 -3.22 13.60
C VAL A 133 -0.22 -3.05 13.59
N VAL A 134 0.39 -2.84 12.42
CA VAL A 134 1.83 -2.55 12.30
C VAL A 134 2.20 -1.32 13.12
N LEU A 135 1.45 -0.22 12.94
CA LEU A 135 1.67 1.01 13.70
C LEU A 135 1.48 0.81 15.19
N LEU A 136 0.50 0.01 15.62
CA LEU A 136 0.32 -0.32 17.02
C LEU A 136 1.53 -1.09 17.59
N VAL A 137 2.04 -2.07 16.85
CA VAL A 137 3.22 -2.84 17.27
C VAL A 137 4.45 -1.93 17.36
N PHE A 138 4.69 -1.10 16.33
CA PHE A 138 5.80 -0.15 16.32
C PHE A 138 5.68 0.89 17.43
N MET A 139 4.47 1.36 17.73
CA MET A 139 4.20 2.27 18.84
C MET A 139 4.57 1.62 20.18
N ILE A 140 4.20 0.36 20.41
CA ILE A 140 4.54 -0.34 21.65
C ILE A 140 6.06 -0.43 21.82
N PHE A 141 6.79 -0.83 20.77
CA PHE A 141 8.25 -0.87 20.83
C PHE A 141 8.87 0.52 21.00
N GLY A 142 8.35 1.53 20.30
CA GLY A 142 8.79 2.92 20.42
C GLY A 142 8.63 3.46 21.84
N LEU A 143 7.46 3.27 22.44
CA LEU A 143 7.18 3.70 23.81
C LEU A 143 8.08 2.99 24.83
N LEU A 144 8.36 1.70 24.64
CA LEU A 144 9.30 0.97 25.52
C LEU A 144 10.68 1.61 25.48
N LEU A 145 11.20 1.90 24.29
CA LEU A 145 12.49 2.59 24.13
C LEU A 145 12.44 4.01 24.72
N GLU A 146 11.36 4.75 24.46
CA GLU A 146 11.18 6.12 24.94
C GLU A 146 11.24 6.17 26.47
N VAL A 147 10.62 5.24 27.19
CA VAL A 147 10.69 5.19 28.67
C VAL A 147 12.13 5.07 29.18
N PHE A 148 13.02 4.37 28.47
CA PHE A 148 14.42 4.24 28.87
C PHE A 148 15.26 5.48 28.53
N PHE A 149 15.04 6.11 27.37
CA PHE A 149 15.90 7.19 26.87
C PHE A 149 15.38 8.60 27.15
N LEU A 150 14.08 8.77 27.39
CA LEU A 150 13.46 10.08 27.59
C LEU A 150 14.07 10.88 28.77
N PRO A 151 14.37 10.30 29.94
CA PRO A 151 15.01 11.06 31.02
C PRO A 151 16.35 11.68 30.59
N PHE A 152 17.16 10.93 29.84
CA PHE A 152 18.43 11.42 29.32
C PHE A 152 18.23 12.62 28.39
N TYR A 153 17.26 12.56 27.49
CA TYR A 153 16.94 13.68 26.60
C TYR A 153 16.40 14.90 27.33
N ILE A 154 15.57 14.72 28.37
CA ILE A 154 15.06 15.84 29.16
C ILE A 154 16.21 16.57 29.88
N ASP A 155 17.18 15.82 30.42
CA ASP A 155 18.30 16.37 31.18
C ASP A 155 19.34 17.07 30.29
N HIS A 156 19.59 16.55 29.08
CA HIS A 156 20.71 16.98 28.22
C HIS A 156 20.26 17.80 27.00
N ALA A 157 18.99 17.68 26.59
CA ALA A 157 18.41 18.38 25.44
C ALA A 157 16.91 18.63 25.66
N PRO A 158 16.51 19.47 26.63
CA PRO A 158 15.12 19.58 27.09
C PRO A 158 14.14 19.94 25.97
N ILE A 159 14.54 20.78 25.02
CA ILE A 159 13.72 21.13 23.85
C ILE A 159 13.46 19.90 22.97
N ALA A 160 14.50 19.07 22.73
CA ALA A 160 14.35 17.84 21.98
C ALA A 160 13.48 16.82 22.72
N GLY A 161 13.59 16.74 24.05
CA GLY A 161 12.71 15.91 24.89
C GLY A 161 11.22 16.31 24.80
N VAL A 162 10.93 17.62 24.82
CA VAL A 162 9.55 18.11 24.64
C VAL A 162 9.01 17.81 23.24
N LEU A 163 9.85 17.97 22.21
CA LEU A 163 9.48 17.63 20.83
C LEU A 163 9.21 16.13 20.65
N GLU A 164 9.99 15.27 21.32
CA GLU A 164 9.75 13.82 21.33
C GLU A 164 8.39 13.49 21.92
N LEU A 165 8.08 14.03 23.11
CA LEU A 165 6.78 13.82 23.75
C LEU A 165 5.62 14.29 22.86
N LEU A 166 5.76 15.46 22.23
CA LEU A 166 4.75 15.98 21.32
C LEU A 166 4.57 15.06 20.10
N GLN A 167 5.68 14.59 19.52
CA GLN A 167 5.67 13.63 18.42
C GLN A 167 4.95 12.34 18.81
N THR A 168 5.26 11.77 19.97
CA THR A 168 4.61 10.56 20.50
C THR A 168 3.11 10.79 20.70
N LEU A 169 2.71 11.90 21.30
CA LEU A 169 1.28 12.24 21.49
C LEU A 169 0.54 12.34 20.15
N VAL A 170 1.14 12.96 19.13
CA VAL A 170 0.57 13.06 17.79
C VAL A 170 0.39 11.67 17.17
N GLN A 171 1.40 10.81 17.29
CA GLN A 171 1.34 9.44 16.75
C GLN A 171 0.30 8.58 17.50
N VAL A 172 0.21 8.70 18.82
CA VAL A 172 -0.81 8.01 19.63
C VAL A 172 -2.20 8.48 19.22
N TYR A 173 -2.41 9.78 19.04
CA TYR A 173 -3.70 10.32 18.61
C TYR A 173 -4.08 9.83 17.21
N ALA A 174 -3.12 9.79 16.27
CA ALA A 174 -3.33 9.21 14.95
C ALA A 174 -3.76 7.74 15.04
N LEU A 175 -3.10 6.95 15.90
CA LEU A 175 -3.42 5.56 16.12
C LEU A 175 -4.84 5.40 16.69
N VAL A 176 -5.21 6.19 17.69
CA VAL A 176 -6.57 6.20 18.25
C VAL A 176 -7.61 6.44 17.16
N LEU A 177 -7.40 7.43 16.27
CA LEU A 177 -8.31 7.72 15.16
C LEU A 177 -8.51 6.51 14.23
N LEU A 178 -7.46 5.71 14.01
CA LEU A 178 -7.51 4.52 13.16
C LEU A 178 -8.31 3.36 13.77
N PHE A 179 -8.42 3.31 15.10
CA PHE A 179 -9.17 2.30 15.85
C PHE A 179 -10.58 2.76 16.24
N GLN A 180 -10.93 4.03 16.06
CA GLN A 180 -12.28 4.53 16.32
C GLN A 180 -13.32 3.85 15.43
N LYS A 181 -14.56 3.71 15.96
CA LYS A 181 -15.68 3.03 15.29
C LYS A 181 -15.88 3.42 13.81
N PRO A 182 -15.91 4.72 13.43
CA PRO A 182 -16.16 5.10 12.03
C PRO A 182 -15.05 4.65 11.08
N ALA A 183 -13.78 4.78 11.50
CA ALA A 183 -12.66 4.28 10.72
C ALA A 183 -12.72 2.74 10.63
N ARG A 184 -12.98 2.06 11.75
CA ARG A 184 -13.08 0.61 11.79
C ARG A 184 -14.21 0.06 10.92
N GLN A 185 -15.36 0.73 10.87
CA GLN A 185 -16.47 0.37 9.98
C GLN A 185 -16.06 0.54 8.52
N TRP A 186 -15.49 1.69 8.15
CA TRP A 186 -14.98 1.92 6.81
C TRP A 186 -14.01 0.82 6.37
N TYR A 187 -13.04 0.46 7.20
CA TYR A 187 -12.09 -0.62 6.87
C TYR A 187 -12.77 -1.99 6.72
N LYS A 188 -13.84 -2.27 7.47
CA LYS A 188 -14.59 -3.54 7.33
C LYS A 188 -15.39 -3.57 6.02
N GLU A 189 -16.04 -2.47 5.69
CA GLU A 189 -16.84 -2.33 4.47
C GLU A 189 -15.97 -2.38 3.20
N ASN A 190 -14.71 -1.92 3.30
CA ASN A 190 -13.77 -1.85 2.18
C ASN A 190 -12.66 -2.91 2.28
N GLN A 191 -12.79 -3.92 3.15
CA GLN A 191 -11.73 -4.94 3.34
C GLN A 191 -11.57 -5.85 2.12
N GLY A 192 -12.67 -6.16 1.42
CA GLY A 192 -12.70 -7.05 0.25
C GLY A 192 -12.23 -6.43 -1.08
N SER A 193 -12.04 -5.12 -1.17
CA SER A 193 -11.53 -4.47 -2.38
C SER A 193 -10.00 -4.34 -2.42
N PHE A 194 -9.31 -4.64 -1.31
CA PHE A 194 -7.86 -4.42 -1.18
C PHE A 194 -7.09 -5.61 -0.60
N SER A 195 -7.76 -6.72 -0.26
CA SER A 195 -7.14 -7.93 0.30
C SER A 195 -7.17 -9.16 -0.62
N SER A 196 -7.53 -9.00 -1.90
CA SER A 196 -7.36 -10.04 -2.91
C SER A 196 -5.96 -10.00 -3.53
#